data_AF-A0A3D5KDT4-F1
#
_entry.id   AF-A0A3D5KDT4-F1
#
_cell.length_a   1.000
_cell.length_b   1.000
_cell.length_c   1.000
_cell.angle_alpha   90.00
_cell.angle_beta   90.00
_cell.angle_gamma   90.00
#
_symmetry.space_group_name_H-M   'P 1'
#
loop_
_entity.id
_entity.type
_entity.pdbx_description
1 polymer ?
#
loop_
_entity_poly.entity_id
_entity_poly.type
_entity_poly.pdbx_seq_one_letter_code
_entity_poly.pdbx_strand_id
1 'polypeptide(L)'
;MEIRRIRLLSRLCVLISILIVVLFSTSCSSNEAKNDFYSNADYILVNTNEETALCFQLSLFSKSKIEKVDFISFQGSNVSDLKVDFIDNTIDEIKDYKYKGLYTKVLNFTVKPGSSKDITINEALLKFDGKEKKITFKNPIKHTYSEGNIWSEEMMIGIIPNDMAATVINDSEELFTYVFNTQKDIELRSITIRDYLKPVDLKIKVDDVEVGNIDSLPLDIGANKEVKIIFYFSSTNDAVNNVSYLGTNLKFEYNVKGSSDILKNDFLIYFNPIYPFQDNDFSRIQKCIDKVVSD
;
A
#
# COMPACT_ATOMS: atom_id res chain seq x y z
N MET A 1 -68.69 -4.53 -33.70
CA MET A 1 -68.26 -3.70 -32.55
C MET A 1 -67.24 -4.43 -31.66
N GLU A 2 -67.31 -5.76 -31.52
CA GLU A 2 -66.38 -6.58 -30.72
C GLU A 2 -64.93 -6.57 -31.20
N ILE A 3 -64.67 -6.62 -32.51
CA ILE A 3 -63.31 -6.67 -33.08
C ILE A 3 -62.47 -5.44 -32.68
N ARG A 4 -63.10 -4.27 -32.52
CA ARG A 4 -62.41 -3.05 -32.04
C ARG A 4 -62.04 -3.13 -30.56
N ARG A 5 -62.87 -3.78 -29.72
CA ARG A 5 -62.57 -3.96 -28.28
C ARG A 5 -61.42 -4.95 -28.07
N ILE A 6 -61.36 -6.02 -28.84
CA ILE A 6 -60.28 -7.03 -28.76
C ILE A 6 -58.93 -6.41 -29.16
N ARG A 7 -58.89 -5.58 -30.22
CA ARG A 7 -57.67 -4.86 -30.63
C ARG A 7 -57.23 -3.78 -29.63
N LEU A 8 -58.17 -3.18 -28.90
CA LEU A 8 -57.84 -2.21 -27.85
C LEU A 8 -57.26 -2.92 -26.61
N LEU A 9 -57.86 -4.05 -26.20
CA LEU A 9 -57.36 -4.86 -25.10
C LEU A 9 -55.97 -5.41 -25.40
N SER A 10 -55.72 -5.91 -26.62
CA SER A 10 -54.41 -6.47 -26.97
C SER A 10 -53.32 -5.41 -26.97
N ARG A 11 -53.62 -4.18 -27.41
CA ARG A 11 -52.69 -3.04 -27.36
C ARG A 11 -52.43 -2.58 -25.93
N LEU A 12 -53.46 -2.57 -25.08
CA LEU A 12 -53.34 -2.21 -23.67
C LEU A 12 -52.50 -3.25 -22.91
N CYS A 13 -52.71 -4.55 -23.16
CA CYS A 13 -51.89 -5.61 -22.57
C CYS A 13 -50.42 -5.50 -22.98
N VAL A 14 -50.12 -5.26 -24.27
CA VAL A 14 -48.73 -5.07 -24.74
C VAL A 14 -48.08 -3.84 -24.09
N LEU A 15 -48.81 -2.72 -23.96
CA LEU A 15 -48.34 -1.52 -23.28
C LEU A 15 -48.04 -1.77 -21.78
N ILE A 16 -48.91 -2.50 -21.09
CA ILE A 16 -48.72 -2.87 -19.68
C ILE A 16 -47.52 -3.82 -19.54
N SER A 17 -47.37 -4.81 -20.43
CA SER A 17 -46.22 -5.72 -20.43
C SER A 17 -44.91 -4.98 -20.67
N ILE A 18 -44.86 -4.01 -21.59
CA ILE A 18 -43.69 -3.17 -21.82
C ILE A 18 -43.40 -2.30 -20.59
N LEU A 19 -44.43 -1.71 -19.97
CA LEU A 19 -44.28 -0.89 -18.77
C LEU A 19 -43.73 -1.73 -17.60
N ILE A 20 -44.20 -2.96 -17.43
CA ILE A 20 -43.72 -3.92 -16.43
C ILE A 20 -42.26 -4.28 -16.72
N VAL A 21 -41.89 -4.61 -17.97
CA VAL A 21 -40.49 -4.90 -18.33
C VAL A 21 -39.59 -3.69 -18.09
N VAL A 22 -40.06 -2.46 -18.38
CA VAL A 22 -39.31 -1.22 -18.10
C VAL A 22 -39.16 -1.01 -16.59
N LEU A 23 -40.21 -1.21 -15.79
CA LEU A 23 -40.19 -1.09 -14.33
C LEU A 23 -39.34 -2.17 -13.63
N PHE A 24 -39.23 -3.37 -14.21
CA PHE A 24 -38.38 -4.45 -13.70
C PHE A 24 -36.94 -4.40 -14.25
N SER A 25 -36.70 -3.73 -15.37
CA SER A 25 -35.34 -3.50 -15.91
C SER A 25 -34.56 -2.39 -15.20
N THR A 26 -35.19 -1.60 -14.35
CA THR A 26 -34.52 -0.62 -13.47
C THR A 26 -34.08 -1.20 -12.12
N SER A 27 -34.28 -2.51 -11.89
CA SER A 27 -33.69 -3.22 -10.75
C SER A 27 -32.46 -4.02 -11.17
N CYS A 28 -31.55 -3.37 -11.91
CA CYS A 28 -30.13 -3.65 -11.69
C CYS A 28 -29.88 -3.23 -10.26
N SER A 29 -29.66 -4.18 -9.35
CA SER A 29 -29.14 -3.89 -8.02
C SER A 29 -27.83 -3.12 -8.22
N SER A 30 -27.88 -1.79 -8.18
CA SER A 30 -26.66 -1.02 -8.07
C SER A 30 -26.05 -1.49 -6.75
N ASN A 31 -24.85 -2.05 -6.82
CA ASN A 31 -24.04 -2.37 -5.63
C ASN A 31 -23.60 -1.05 -4.97
N GLU A 32 -24.54 -0.15 -4.68
CA GLU A 32 -24.28 1.13 -4.05
C GLU A 32 -23.82 0.92 -2.62
N ALA A 33 -22.86 1.75 -2.21
CA ALA A 33 -22.35 1.70 -0.87
C ALA A 33 -23.44 2.06 0.16
N LYS A 34 -23.53 1.28 1.23
CA LYS A 34 -24.55 1.46 2.27
C LYS A 34 -24.29 2.71 3.10
N ASN A 35 -23.06 2.84 3.60
CA ASN A 35 -22.66 3.97 4.45
C ASN A 35 -22.24 5.18 3.59
N ASP A 36 -22.23 6.36 4.22
CA ASP A 36 -21.88 7.60 3.53
C ASP A 36 -20.36 7.82 3.45
N PHE A 37 -19.59 7.05 4.21
CA PHE A 37 -18.15 7.19 4.36
C PHE A 37 -17.47 5.85 4.64
N TYR A 38 -16.33 5.63 4.00
CA TYR A 38 -15.39 4.54 4.21
C TYR A 38 -13.95 5.06 4.11
N SER A 39 -12.99 4.28 4.59
CA SER A 39 -11.57 4.55 4.39
C SER A 39 -10.78 3.25 4.35
N ASN A 40 -9.57 3.28 3.79
CA ASN A 40 -8.66 2.13 3.83
C ASN A 40 -7.86 2.02 5.15
N ALA A 41 -8.22 2.76 6.21
CA ALA A 41 -7.44 2.83 7.46
C ALA A 41 -7.14 1.45 8.07
N ASP A 42 -8.06 0.50 7.95
CA ASP A 42 -7.89 -0.87 8.45
C ASP A 42 -6.82 -1.68 7.71
N TYR A 43 -6.48 -1.25 6.49
CA TYR A 43 -5.50 -1.87 5.61
C TYR A 43 -4.20 -1.06 5.51
N ILE A 44 -4.00 -0.07 6.37
CA ILE A 44 -2.71 0.62 6.51
C ILE A 44 -1.87 -0.18 7.51
N LEU A 45 -0.81 -0.81 7.01
CA LEU A 45 0.07 -1.74 7.71
C LEU A 45 1.49 -1.19 7.68
N VAL A 46 1.86 -0.42 8.70
CA VAL A 46 3.13 0.30 8.70
C VAL A 46 3.90 0.02 9.99
N ASN A 47 5.11 -0.53 9.82
CA ASN A 47 6.08 -0.74 10.88
C ASN A 47 7.48 -0.50 10.32
N THR A 48 7.97 0.73 10.50
CA THR A 48 9.15 1.23 9.78
C THR A 48 10.25 1.75 10.70
N ASN A 49 11.48 1.74 10.21
CA ASN A 49 12.66 2.38 10.79
C ASN A 49 13.26 3.31 9.73
N GLU A 50 13.34 4.60 10.01
CA GLU A 50 14.01 5.57 9.14
C GLU A 50 14.33 6.84 9.93
N GLU A 51 15.43 7.51 9.58
CA GLU A 51 15.90 8.68 10.33
C GLU A 51 15.00 9.90 10.09
N THR A 52 14.55 10.06 8.85
CA THR A 52 14.07 11.35 8.35
C THR A 52 12.57 11.55 8.50
N ALA A 53 11.77 10.56 8.10
CA ALA A 53 10.32 10.66 8.14
C ALA A 53 9.62 9.29 8.03
N LEU A 54 8.42 9.24 8.60
CA LEU A 54 7.40 8.23 8.31
C LEU A 54 6.47 8.76 7.21
N CYS A 55 6.25 7.97 6.15
CA CYS A 55 5.32 8.29 5.07
C CYS A 55 4.21 7.24 4.95
N PHE A 56 2.95 7.68 4.89
CA PHE A 56 1.83 6.79 4.57
C PHE A 56 0.67 7.48 3.86
N GLN A 57 -0.12 6.68 3.13
CA GLN A 57 -1.29 7.14 2.37
C GLN A 57 -2.60 6.63 3.00
N LEU A 58 -3.55 7.54 3.17
CA LEU A 58 -4.93 7.25 3.57
C LEU A 58 -5.87 7.58 2.42
N SER A 59 -6.68 6.62 2.01
CA SER A 59 -7.71 6.78 1.01
C SER A 59 -9.07 6.87 1.69
N LEU A 60 -9.84 7.90 1.32
CA LEU A 60 -11.18 8.18 1.80
C LEU A 60 -12.18 7.93 0.67
N PHE A 61 -13.32 7.34 1.01
CA PHE A 61 -14.40 7.10 0.06
C PHE A 61 -15.71 7.64 0.62
N SER A 62 -16.40 8.51 -0.10
CA SER A 62 -17.61 9.19 0.41
C SER A 62 -18.64 9.43 -0.66
N LYS A 63 -19.93 9.38 -0.30
CA LYS A 63 -21.03 9.64 -1.25
C LYS A 63 -21.05 11.09 -1.75
N SER A 64 -20.65 12.01 -0.89
CA SER A 64 -20.46 13.43 -1.21
C SER A 64 -18.98 13.71 -1.46
N LYS A 65 -18.69 14.58 -2.41
CA LYS A 65 -17.33 15.06 -2.65
C LYS A 65 -16.85 15.86 -1.43
N ILE A 66 -15.67 15.52 -0.93
CA ILE A 66 -15.01 16.26 0.16
C ILE A 66 -14.12 17.31 -0.50
N GLU A 67 -14.48 18.58 -0.39
CA GLU A 67 -13.74 19.65 -1.06
C GLU A 67 -12.43 19.92 -0.33
N LYS A 68 -12.49 20.04 1.00
CA LYS A 68 -11.34 20.35 1.85
C LYS A 68 -11.15 19.32 2.96
N VAL A 69 -9.90 18.89 3.14
CA VAL A 69 -9.47 18.14 4.32
C VAL A 69 -8.38 18.93 5.02
N ASP A 70 -8.51 19.11 6.33
CA ASP A 70 -7.46 19.63 7.19
C ASP A 70 -7.02 18.55 8.18
N PHE A 71 -5.71 18.43 8.41
CA PHE A 71 -5.18 17.63 9.51
C PHE A 71 -5.29 18.41 10.82
N ILE A 72 -5.75 17.74 11.89
CA ILE A 72 -5.82 18.33 13.24
C ILE A 72 -4.71 17.76 14.12
N SER A 73 -4.70 16.44 14.33
CA SER A 73 -3.70 15.77 15.17
C SER A 73 -3.71 14.25 14.98
N PHE A 74 -2.66 13.60 15.47
CA PHE A 74 -2.64 12.16 15.71
C PHE A 74 -2.94 11.86 17.18
N GLN A 75 -3.54 10.70 17.45
CA GLN A 75 -3.67 10.14 18.79
C GLN A 75 -2.88 8.82 18.88
N GLY A 76 -2.13 8.65 19.97
CA GLY A 76 -1.29 7.50 20.20
C GLY A 76 -0.12 7.80 21.15
N SER A 77 0.93 7.00 21.06
CA SER A 77 2.12 7.12 21.92
C SER A 77 3.19 7.98 21.25
N ASN A 78 3.67 8.99 21.96
CA ASN A 78 4.75 9.90 21.54
C ASN A 78 4.46 10.67 20.24
N VAL A 79 3.20 11.03 20.01
CA VAL A 79 2.77 11.71 18.77
C VAL A 79 2.51 13.21 18.92
N SER A 80 2.61 13.75 20.14
CA SER A 80 2.12 15.09 20.48
C SER A 80 2.94 16.25 19.91
N ASP A 81 4.23 16.03 19.65
CA ASP A 81 5.18 17.04 19.20
C ASP A 81 5.71 16.77 17.78
N LEU A 82 5.08 15.84 17.06
CA LEU A 82 5.43 15.52 15.68
C LEU A 82 5.08 16.67 14.75
N LYS A 83 5.95 16.93 13.78
CA LYS A 83 5.64 17.82 12.65
C LYS A 83 5.06 16.97 11.53
N VAL A 84 3.88 17.35 11.07
CA VAL A 84 3.15 16.60 10.04
C VAL A 84 2.96 17.49 8.83
N ASP A 85 3.57 17.10 7.71
CA ASP A 85 3.21 17.64 6.41
C ASP A 85 2.07 16.78 5.86
N PHE A 86 0.95 17.44 5.55
CA PHE A 86 -0.29 16.80 5.11
C PHE A 86 -0.68 17.33 3.73
N ILE A 87 -0.83 16.42 2.77
CA ILE A 87 -1.10 16.77 1.37
C ILE A 87 -2.32 15.99 0.87
N ASP A 88 -3.23 16.70 0.21
CA ASP A 88 -4.24 16.09 -0.64
C ASP A 88 -3.58 15.67 -1.95
N ASN A 89 -3.36 14.36 -2.10
CA ASN A 89 -2.69 13.75 -3.26
C ASN A 89 -3.71 13.19 -4.27
N THR A 90 -4.95 13.69 -4.25
CA THR A 90 -5.98 13.30 -5.20
C THR A 90 -5.66 13.88 -6.58
N ILE A 91 -5.27 13.02 -7.53
CA ILE A 91 -5.01 13.39 -8.92
C ILE A 91 -6.30 13.81 -9.64
N ASP A 92 -6.19 14.64 -10.67
CA ASP A 92 -7.33 15.24 -11.36
C ASP A 92 -8.28 14.20 -11.96
N GLU A 93 -7.72 13.09 -12.46
CA GLU A 93 -8.44 11.99 -13.10
C GLU A 93 -9.44 11.30 -12.15
N ILE A 94 -9.16 11.29 -10.84
CA ILE A 94 -10.01 10.62 -9.84
C ILE A 94 -10.94 11.59 -9.10
N LYS A 95 -10.76 12.92 -9.22
CA LYS A 95 -11.53 13.91 -8.46
C LYS A 95 -13.03 13.83 -8.68
N ASP A 96 -13.44 13.51 -9.90
CA ASP A 96 -14.85 13.41 -10.29
C ASP A 96 -15.27 11.97 -10.62
N TYR A 97 -14.34 11.02 -10.52
CA TYR A 97 -14.62 9.62 -10.72
C TYR A 97 -15.50 9.08 -9.59
N LYS A 98 -16.58 8.37 -9.97
CA LYS A 98 -17.45 7.66 -9.05
C LYS A 98 -17.44 6.17 -9.32
N TYR A 99 -17.38 5.41 -8.23
CA TYR A 99 -17.64 3.99 -8.26
C TYR A 99 -18.52 3.61 -7.08
N LYS A 100 -19.58 2.82 -7.32
CA LYS A 100 -20.59 2.46 -6.31
C LYS A 100 -21.21 3.67 -5.57
N GLY A 101 -21.29 4.80 -6.25
CA GLY A 101 -21.81 6.06 -5.70
C GLY A 101 -20.82 6.82 -4.81
N LEU A 102 -19.59 6.36 -4.66
CA LEU A 102 -18.55 6.97 -3.84
C LEU A 102 -17.54 7.73 -4.69
N TYR A 103 -17.16 8.92 -4.24
CA TYR A 103 -15.97 9.65 -4.65
C TYR A 103 -14.75 9.17 -3.87
N THR A 104 -13.57 9.32 -4.45
CA THR A 104 -12.29 8.98 -3.81
C THR A 104 -11.49 10.24 -3.51
N LYS A 105 -10.89 10.31 -2.32
CA LYS A 105 -9.88 11.30 -1.96
C LYS A 105 -8.67 10.58 -1.38
N VAL A 106 -7.47 10.94 -1.84
CA VAL A 106 -6.20 10.31 -1.45
C VAL A 106 -5.37 11.32 -0.67
N LEU A 107 -4.99 10.96 0.55
CA LEU A 107 -4.28 11.83 1.48
C LEU A 107 -2.91 11.23 1.79
N ASN A 108 -1.86 12.04 1.72
CA ASN A 108 -0.51 11.65 2.10
C ASN A 108 -0.08 12.36 3.39
N PHE A 109 0.50 11.58 4.29
CA PHE A 109 1.10 12.05 5.53
C PHE A 109 2.60 11.84 5.47
N THR A 110 3.36 12.91 5.74
CA THR A 110 4.79 12.85 6.03
C THR A 110 4.99 13.34 7.45
N VAL A 111 5.43 12.44 8.31
CA VAL A 111 5.57 12.65 9.75
C VAL A 111 7.06 12.74 10.08
N LYS A 112 7.49 13.91 10.54
CA LYS A 112 8.89 14.18 10.91
C LYS A 112 9.12 13.95 12.41
N PRO A 113 10.35 13.62 12.81
CA PRO A 113 10.67 13.32 14.20
C PRO A 113 10.33 14.47 15.15
N GLY A 114 9.79 14.09 16.31
CA GLY A 114 9.67 14.92 17.50
C GLY A 114 10.81 14.63 18.48
N SER A 115 10.53 14.68 19.77
CA SER A 115 11.49 14.36 20.84
C SER A 115 11.73 12.87 21.03
N SER A 116 10.77 12.02 20.66
CA SER A 116 10.86 10.57 20.84
C SER A 116 11.26 9.86 19.56
N LYS A 117 12.08 8.80 19.71
CA LYS A 117 12.44 7.93 18.58
C LYS A 117 11.31 7.01 18.17
N ASP A 118 10.64 6.38 19.12
CA ASP A 118 9.55 5.44 18.83
C ASP A 118 8.20 6.14 18.94
N ILE A 119 7.38 5.99 17.90
CA ILE A 119 6.01 6.49 17.86
C ILE A 119 5.02 5.39 17.51
N THR A 120 3.79 5.56 17.96
CA THR A 120 2.66 4.71 17.58
C THR A 120 1.43 5.58 17.35
N ILE A 121 0.85 5.51 16.16
CA ILE A 121 -0.36 6.25 15.78
C ILE A 121 -1.54 5.27 15.75
N ASN A 122 -2.53 5.51 16.60
CA ASN A 122 -3.77 4.71 16.66
C ASN A 122 -4.91 5.40 15.92
N GLU A 123 -4.92 6.74 15.89
CA GLU A 123 -5.98 7.51 15.24
C GLU A 123 -5.43 8.77 14.58
N ALA A 124 -6.10 9.21 13.52
CA ALA A 124 -5.96 10.52 12.91
C ALA A 124 -7.25 11.32 13.10
N LEU A 125 -7.13 12.53 13.64
CA LEU A 125 -8.23 13.49 13.71
C LEU A 125 -8.10 14.47 12.53
N LEU A 126 -9.11 14.47 11.68
CA LEU A 126 -9.18 15.26 10.45
C LEU A 126 -10.42 16.17 10.48
N LYS A 127 -10.44 17.18 9.63
CA LYS A 127 -11.61 18.05 9.40
C LYS A 127 -12.03 17.96 7.94
N PHE A 128 -13.22 17.44 7.68
CA PHE A 128 -13.80 17.36 6.32
C PHE A 128 -14.82 18.48 6.17
N ASP A 129 -14.54 19.44 5.29
CA ASP A 129 -15.42 20.59 5.03
C ASP A 129 -15.92 21.28 6.31
N GLY A 130 -15.01 21.43 7.28
CA GLY A 130 -15.30 22.06 8.55
C GLY A 130 -15.81 21.13 9.66
N LYS A 131 -16.08 19.84 9.38
CA LYS A 131 -16.57 18.86 10.37
C LYS A 131 -15.46 17.90 10.79
N GLU A 132 -15.26 17.77 12.10
CA GLU A 132 -14.27 16.85 12.64
C GLU A 132 -14.66 15.39 12.39
N LYS A 133 -13.65 14.59 12.04
CA LYS A 133 -13.75 13.17 11.76
C LYS A 133 -12.56 12.46 12.34
N LYS A 134 -12.84 11.45 13.14
CA LYS A 134 -11.86 10.54 13.71
C LYS A 134 -11.72 9.33 12.78
N ILE A 135 -10.49 9.03 12.40
CA ILE A 135 -10.13 7.84 11.63
C ILE A 135 -9.30 6.96 12.56
N THR A 136 -9.79 5.77 12.88
CA THR A 136 -9.10 4.80 13.73
C THR A 136 -8.38 3.78 12.85
N PHE A 137 -7.12 3.49 13.15
CA PHE A 137 -6.36 2.45 12.47
C PHE A 137 -6.50 1.14 13.26
N LYS A 138 -7.12 0.11 12.65
CA LYS A 138 -7.22 -1.22 13.26
C LYS A 138 -5.84 -1.82 13.59
N ASN A 139 -4.86 -1.54 12.75
CA ASN A 139 -3.46 -1.86 12.97
C ASN A 139 -2.71 -0.55 13.27
N PRO A 140 -2.27 -0.30 14.52
CA PRO A 140 -1.53 0.92 14.84
C PRO A 140 -0.29 1.08 13.97
N ILE A 141 -0.11 2.27 13.42
CA ILE A 141 1.07 2.62 12.61
C ILE A 141 2.25 2.82 13.56
N LYS A 142 3.33 2.08 13.34
CA LYS A 142 4.55 2.13 14.16
C LYS A 142 5.72 2.65 13.36
N HIS A 143 6.54 3.48 14.01
CA HIS A 143 7.76 3.97 13.42
C HIS A 143 8.83 4.22 14.48
N THR A 144 10.06 3.91 14.12
CA THR A 144 11.26 4.21 14.91
C THR A 144 12.12 5.19 14.11
N TYR A 145 12.33 6.40 14.64
CA TYR A 145 13.31 7.35 14.14
C TYR A 145 14.71 6.93 14.60
N SER A 146 15.35 6.06 13.83
CA SER A 146 16.76 5.67 14.03
C SER A 146 17.49 5.62 12.70
N GLU A 147 18.74 5.16 12.70
CA GLU A 147 19.53 5.04 11.47
C GLU A 147 18.71 4.29 10.40
N GLY A 148 18.50 4.99 9.30
CA GLY A 148 17.67 4.59 8.17
C GLY A 148 18.45 3.85 7.10
N ASN A 149 18.27 4.24 5.84
CA ASN A 149 19.10 3.77 4.72
C ASN A 149 20.60 3.98 4.99
N ILE A 150 21.30 2.95 5.47
CA ILE A 150 22.75 2.96 5.63
C ILE A 150 23.38 2.55 4.31
N TRP A 151 23.95 3.52 3.61
CA TRP A 151 24.81 3.30 2.45
C TRP A 151 26.22 3.07 2.98
N SER A 152 26.74 1.85 2.84
CA SER A 152 28.13 1.58 3.15
C SER A 152 29.01 1.77 1.91
N GLU A 153 30.25 2.18 2.12
CA GLU A 153 31.25 2.20 1.05
C GLU A 153 31.63 0.77 0.62
N GLU A 154 31.39 -0.23 1.47
CA GLU A 154 31.66 -1.64 1.20
C GLU A 154 30.69 -2.29 0.21
N MET A 155 29.45 -1.80 0.15
CA MET A 155 28.39 -2.27 -0.76
C MET A 155 27.85 -1.09 -1.57
N MET A 156 28.34 -0.95 -2.81
CA MET A 156 27.81 0.05 -3.73
C MET A 156 26.51 -0.46 -4.36
N ILE A 157 25.39 0.00 -3.80
CA ILE A 157 24.06 -0.39 -4.25
C ILE A 157 23.78 0.18 -5.64
N GLY A 158 23.35 -0.68 -6.56
CA GLY A 158 22.97 -0.31 -7.92
C GLY A 158 21.47 -0.12 -8.11
N ILE A 159 20.63 -0.97 -7.50
CA ILE A 159 19.17 -0.94 -7.68
C ILE A 159 18.47 -1.18 -6.33
N ILE A 160 17.55 -0.28 -5.99
CA ILE A 160 16.57 -0.45 -4.90
C ILE A 160 15.18 -0.08 -5.43
N PRO A 161 14.25 -1.04 -5.58
CA PRO A 161 12.83 -0.74 -5.71
C PRO A 161 12.27 -0.34 -4.33
N ASN A 162 11.66 0.84 -4.21
CA ASN A 162 11.17 1.36 -2.92
C ASN A 162 9.65 1.62 -2.88
N ASP A 163 8.96 1.73 -4.03
CA ASP A 163 7.51 1.90 -4.11
C ASP A 163 6.92 0.97 -5.17
N MET A 164 6.03 0.08 -4.74
CA MET A 164 5.48 -1.02 -5.54
C MET A 164 3.95 -1.06 -5.42
N ALA A 165 3.28 -1.67 -6.39
CA ALA A 165 1.85 -1.94 -6.24
C ALA A 165 1.62 -3.03 -5.19
N ALA A 166 0.63 -2.87 -4.31
CA ALA A 166 0.24 -3.93 -3.38
C ALA A 166 -0.21 -5.23 -4.08
N THR A 167 -0.55 -5.17 -5.36
CA THR A 167 -0.91 -6.35 -6.18
C THR A 167 0.25 -7.31 -6.39
N VAL A 168 1.51 -6.89 -6.24
CA VAL A 168 2.68 -7.77 -6.40
C VAL A 168 2.93 -8.65 -5.16
N ILE A 169 2.25 -8.37 -4.05
CA ILE A 169 2.36 -9.19 -2.84
C ILE A 169 1.64 -10.53 -3.09
N ASN A 170 2.32 -11.63 -2.76
CA ASN A 170 1.90 -13.01 -3.04
C ASN A 170 1.80 -13.34 -4.54
N ASP A 171 2.50 -12.60 -5.41
CA ASP A 171 2.59 -12.88 -6.84
C ASP A 171 3.97 -13.44 -7.18
N SER A 172 4.05 -14.70 -7.61
CA SER A 172 5.32 -15.36 -7.95
C SER A 172 5.92 -14.89 -9.28
N GLU A 173 5.13 -14.22 -10.12
CA GLU A 173 5.59 -13.71 -11.41
C GLU A 173 6.23 -12.31 -11.28
N GLU A 174 5.91 -11.57 -10.23
CA GLU A 174 6.43 -10.23 -9.96
C GLU A 174 7.65 -10.29 -9.04
N LEU A 175 8.83 -10.39 -9.66
CA LEU A 175 10.10 -10.55 -8.96
C LEU A 175 10.72 -9.21 -8.55
N PHE A 176 11.06 -9.10 -7.27
CA PHE A 176 11.92 -8.05 -6.74
C PHE A 176 13.39 -8.39 -7.01
N THR A 177 14.17 -7.40 -7.45
CA THR A 177 15.61 -7.54 -7.67
C THR A 177 16.36 -6.43 -6.94
N TYR A 178 17.28 -6.83 -6.06
CA TYR A 178 18.23 -5.94 -5.40
C TYR A 178 19.63 -6.22 -5.91
N VAL A 179 20.33 -5.16 -6.32
CA VAL A 179 21.67 -5.26 -6.95
C VAL A 179 22.66 -4.40 -6.19
N PHE A 180 23.83 -4.95 -5.88
CA PHE A 180 24.95 -4.20 -5.31
C PHE A 180 26.29 -4.76 -5.78
N ASN A 181 27.34 -3.93 -5.69
CA ASN A 181 28.71 -4.32 -5.97
C ASN A 181 29.52 -4.34 -4.67
N THR A 182 30.24 -5.43 -4.43
CA THR A 182 31.15 -5.54 -3.28
C THR A 182 32.45 -4.78 -3.55
N GLN A 183 32.93 -3.99 -2.58
CA GLN A 183 34.26 -3.36 -2.65
C GLN A 183 35.34 -4.15 -1.90
N LYS A 184 34.92 -4.97 -0.94
CA LYS A 184 35.78 -5.85 -0.13
C LYS A 184 35.19 -7.26 -0.13
N ASP A 185 35.98 -8.24 0.30
CA ASP A 185 35.46 -9.56 0.58
C ASP A 185 34.49 -9.47 1.77
N ILE A 186 33.29 -10.01 1.59
CA ILE A 186 32.23 -9.98 2.60
C ILE A 186 31.67 -11.38 2.86
N GLU A 187 31.00 -11.52 3.99
CA GLU A 187 30.11 -12.63 4.29
C GLU A 187 28.70 -12.05 4.43
N LEU A 188 27.80 -12.39 3.50
CA LEU A 188 26.38 -12.03 3.58
C LEU A 188 25.72 -12.98 4.57
N ARG A 189 25.18 -12.46 5.67
CA ARG A 189 24.72 -13.30 6.79
C ARG A 189 23.23 -13.53 6.83
N SER A 190 22.44 -12.49 6.56
CA SER A 190 20.99 -12.58 6.68
C SER A 190 20.29 -11.60 5.75
N ILE A 191 19.09 -11.99 5.31
CA ILE A 191 18.17 -11.17 4.55
C ILE A 191 16.83 -11.29 5.26
N THR A 192 16.35 -10.18 5.81
CA THR A 192 15.16 -10.18 6.67
C THR A 192 14.24 -9.03 6.31
N ILE A 193 12.96 -9.20 6.59
CA ILE A 193 11.96 -8.12 6.50
C ILE A 193 11.39 -7.94 7.90
N ARG A 194 11.25 -6.68 8.33
CA ARG A 194 10.90 -6.36 9.72
C ARG A 194 9.53 -6.88 10.15
N ASP A 195 8.54 -6.73 9.29
CA ASP A 195 7.15 -7.09 9.58
C ASP A 195 6.35 -7.32 8.29
N TYR A 196 5.19 -7.97 8.43
CA TYR A 196 4.14 -8.24 7.44
C TYR A 196 4.50 -9.12 6.24
N LEU A 197 5.78 -9.20 5.87
CA LEU A 197 6.23 -9.88 4.66
C LEU A 197 7.41 -10.81 4.96
N LYS A 198 7.65 -11.74 4.04
CA LYS A 198 8.87 -12.55 3.96
C LYS A 198 9.30 -12.72 2.50
N PRO A 199 10.60 -12.83 2.21
CA PRO A 199 11.06 -13.23 0.90
C PRO A 199 10.73 -14.70 0.64
N VAL A 200 10.34 -15.03 -0.58
CA VAL A 200 10.10 -16.41 -1.05
C VAL A 200 10.82 -16.65 -2.38
N ASP A 201 11.24 -17.90 -2.60
CA ASP A 201 12.03 -18.33 -3.75
C ASP A 201 13.27 -17.47 -4.01
N LEU A 202 13.94 -17.10 -2.91
CA LEU A 202 15.10 -16.23 -2.94
C LEU A 202 16.28 -16.90 -3.63
N LYS A 203 16.85 -16.20 -4.61
CA LYS A 203 18.04 -16.59 -5.37
C LYS A 203 19.10 -15.51 -5.26
N ILE A 204 20.33 -15.95 -5.04
CA ILE A 204 21.52 -15.10 -4.98
C ILE A 204 22.40 -15.44 -6.18
N LYS A 205 22.67 -14.44 -7.01
CA LYS A 205 23.60 -14.54 -8.13
C LYS A 205 24.81 -13.66 -7.90
N VAL A 206 25.99 -14.17 -8.24
CA VAL A 206 27.26 -13.44 -8.26
C VAL A 206 27.80 -13.48 -9.68
N ASP A 207 28.00 -12.30 -10.28
CA ASP A 207 28.35 -12.15 -11.71
C ASP A 207 27.44 -12.99 -12.62
N ASP A 208 26.12 -12.91 -12.39
CA ASP A 208 25.06 -13.67 -13.08
C ASP A 208 25.06 -15.19 -12.92
N VAL A 209 25.98 -15.76 -12.14
CA VAL A 209 25.97 -17.18 -11.76
C VAL A 209 25.19 -17.35 -10.47
N GLU A 210 24.18 -18.23 -10.46
CA GLU A 210 23.46 -18.59 -9.23
C GLU A 210 24.37 -19.36 -8.27
N VAL A 211 24.55 -18.83 -7.07
CA VAL A 211 25.49 -19.36 -6.06
C VAL A 211 24.80 -19.75 -4.75
N GLY A 212 23.53 -19.37 -4.55
CA GLY A 212 22.82 -19.72 -3.33
C GLY A 212 21.38 -19.21 -3.27
N ASN A 213 20.75 -19.52 -2.15
CA ASN A 213 19.39 -19.12 -1.76
C ASN A 213 19.38 -18.70 -0.27
N ILE A 214 18.21 -18.53 0.33
CA ILE A 214 18.11 -18.12 1.74
C ILE A 214 18.74 -19.14 2.71
N ASP A 215 18.66 -20.43 2.41
CA ASP A 215 19.23 -21.52 3.21
C ASP A 215 20.75 -21.63 3.01
N SER A 216 21.32 -20.90 2.06
CA SER A 216 22.76 -20.86 1.78
C SER A 216 23.48 -19.80 2.62
N LEU A 217 22.77 -19.03 3.45
CA LEU A 217 23.35 -18.00 4.29
C LEU A 217 23.90 -18.61 5.60
N PRO A 218 25.08 -18.17 6.10
CA PRO A 218 25.92 -17.11 5.56
C PRO A 218 26.69 -17.52 4.29
N LEU A 219 26.88 -16.56 3.37
CA LEU A 219 27.52 -16.77 2.07
C LEU A 219 28.72 -15.84 1.88
N ASP A 220 29.87 -16.43 1.56
CA ASP A 220 31.09 -15.70 1.23
C ASP A 220 31.04 -15.13 -0.19
N ILE A 221 31.30 -13.84 -0.32
CA ILE A 221 31.31 -13.12 -1.60
C ILE A 221 32.62 -12.33 -1.71
N GLY A 222 33.35 -12.58 -2.80
CA GLY A 222 34.61 -11.89 -3.05
C GLY A 222 34.45 -10.40 -3.36
N ALA A 223 35.53 -9.64 -3.25
CA ALA A 223 35.60 -8.24 -3.65
C ALA A 223 35.39 -8.04 -5.16
N ASN A 224 34.88 -6.87 -5.53
CA ASN A 224 34.64 -6.44 -6.92
C ASN A 224 33.69 -7.36 -7.69
N LYS A 225 32.62 -7.81 -7.01
CA LYS A 225 31.60 -8.68 -7.56
C LYS A 225 30.25 -7.99 -7.63
N GLU A 226 29.53 -8.21 -8.72
CA GLU A 226 28.11 -7.83 -8.79
C GLU A 226 27.29 -8.93 -8.13
N VAL A 227 26.42 -8.54 -7.20
CA VAL A 227 25.51 -9.44 -6.50
C VAL A 227 24.08 -9.06 -6.83
N LYS A 228 23.28 -10.03 -7.28
CA LYS A 228 21.84 -9.88 -7.51
C LYS A 228 21.07 -10.80 -6.57
N ILE A 229 20.17 -10.22 -5.80
CA ILE A 229 19.26 -10.94 -4.91
C ILE A 229 17.85 -10.81 -5.48
N ILE A 230 17.25 -11.94 -5.84
CA ILE A 230 15.97 -12.00 -6.57
C ILE A 230 14.99 -12.83 -5.77
N PHE A 231 13.79 -12.32 -5.50
CA PHE A 231 12.73 -13.02 -4.76
C PHE A 231 11.38 -12.37 -5.03
N TYR A 232 10.29 -12.99 -4.60
CA TYR A 232 9.00 -12.31 -4.48
C TYR A 232 8.57 -12.23 -3.01
N PHE A 233 7.58 -11.38 -2.71
CA PHE A 233 7.10 -11.17 -1.36
C PHE A 233 5.89 -12.05 -1.06
N SER A 234 5.94 -12.79 0.04
CA SER A 234 4.76 -13.41 0.63
C SER A 234 4.36 -12.67 1.89
N SER A 235 3.05 -12.56 2.13
CA SER A 235 2.52 -12.11 3.41
C SER A 235 2.85 -13.10 4.52
N THR A 236 3.08 -12.57 5.72
CA THR A 236 3.11 -13.31 6.99
C THR A 236 1.91 -12.97 7.89
N ASN A 237 1.01 -12.11 7.42
CA ASN A 237 -0.12 -11.58 8.18
C ASN A 237 -1.40 -11.56 7.31
N ASP A 238 -2.47 -12.18 7.81
CA ASP A 238 -3.75 -12.30 7.09
C ASP A 238 -4.42 -10.94 6.77
N ALA A 239 -4.02 -9.87 7.45
CA ALA A 239 -4.48 -8.51 7.15
C ALA A 239 -3.89 -7.95 5.83
N VAL A 240 -2.75 -8.46 5.38
CA VAL A 240 -2.08 -8.01 4.16
C VAL A 240 -2.80 -8.57 2.94
N ASN A 241 -3.18 -7.69 2.03
CA ASN A 241 -3.82 -8.05 0.77
C ASN A 241 -3.54 -6.98 -0.29
N ASN A 242 -4.12 -7.13 -1.48
CA ASN A 242 -3.89 -6.24 -2.62
C ASN A 242 -4.50 -4.84 -2.48
N VAL A 243 -5.23 -4.54 -1.40
CA VAL A 243 -5.74 -3.20 -1.06
C VAL A 243 -5.01 -2.58 0.15
N SER A 244 -3.97 -3.24 0.65
CA SER A 244 -3.15 -2.72 1.76
C SER A 244 -2.21 -1.61 1.31
N TYR A 245 -2.12 -0.54 2.11
CA TYR A 245 -0.93 0.30 2.11
C TYR A 245 0.05 -0.30 3.10
N LEU A 246 1.21 -0.76 2.65
CA LEU A 246 2.19 -1.44 3.49
C LEU A 246 3.50 -0.64 3.49
N GLY A 247 4.05 -0.38 4.67
CA GLY A 247 5.39 0.18 4.83
C GLY A 247 6.20 -0.67 5.80
N THR A 248 7.37 -1.15 5.38
CA THR A 248 8.25 -2.00 6.20
C THR A 248 9.72 -1.81 5.80
N ASN A 249 10.61 -2.53 6.45
CA ASN A 249 12.06 -2.49 6.21
C ASN A 249 12.58 -3.81 5.69
N LEU A 250 13.33 -3.78 4.59
CA LEU A 250 14.16 -4.88 4.08
C LEU A 250 15.60 -4.69 4.54
N LYS A 251 16.14 -5.68 5.25
CA LYS A 251 17.45 -5.61 5.88
C LYS A 251 18.38 -6.70 5.36
N PHE A 252 19.60 -6.30 5.01
CA PHE A 252 20.71 -7.18 4.67
C PHE A 252 21.81 -7.01 5.72
N GLU A 253 22.16 -8.08 6.42
CA GLU A 253 23.28 -8.08 7.37
C GLU A 253 24.49 -8.76 6.76
N TYR A 254 25.67 -8.17 6.96
CA TYR A 254 26.93 -8.70 6.45
C TYR A 254 28.09 -8.22 7.31
N ASN A 255 29.25 -8.82 7.06
CA ASN A 255 30.53 -8.46 7.67
C ASN A 255 31.60 -8.45 6.60
N VAL A 256 32.56 -7.54 6.72
CA VAL A 256 33.78 -7.57 5.93
C VAL A 256 34.66 -8.71 6.46
N LYS A 257 35.22 -9.55 5.59
CA LYS A 257 36.13 -10.63 5.99
C LYS A 257 37.28 -10.05 6.82
N GLY A 258 37.50 -10.63 8.01
CA GLY A 258 38.51 -10.17 8.96
C GLY A 258 38.06 -9.05 9.91
N SER A 259 36.83 -8.54 9.78
CA SER A 259 36.20 -7.66 10.76
C SER A 259 35.24 -8.43 11.67
N SER A 260 35.12 -7.99 12.93
CA SER A 260 34.09 -8.45 13.86
C SER A 260 32.79 -7.67 13.74
N ASP A 261 32.79 -6.54 13.04
CA ASP A 261 31.65 -5.64 12.97
C ASP A 261 30.58 -6.18 12.03
N ILE A 262 29.34 -6.25 12.52
CA ILE A 262 28.17 -6.55 11.70
C ILE A 262 27.64 -5.23 11.14
N LEU A 263 27.73 -5.12 9.83
CA LEU A 263 27.16 -4.03 9.06
C LEU A 263 25.75 -4.42 8.59
N LYS A 264 24.93 -3.43 8.34
CA LYS A 264 23.56 -3.61 7.86
C LYS A 264 23.24 -2.58 6.78
N ASN A 265 22.58 -3.03 5.72
CA ASN A 265 21.85 -2.15 4.82
C ASN A 265 20.36 -2.34 5.14
N ASP A 266 19.66 -1.26 5.47
CA ASP A 266 18.27 -1.26 5.91
C ASP A 266 17.47 -0.34 5.00
N PHE A 267 16.48 -0.89 4.28
CA PHE A 267 15.75 -0.17 3.23
C PHE A 267 14.26 -0.09 3.52
N LEU A 268 13.71 1.10 3.40
CA LEU A 268 12.26 1.27 3.36
C LEU A 268 11.70 0.72 2.05
N ILE A 269 10.69 -0.15 2.17
CA ILE A 269 9.88 -0.61 1.05
C ILE A 269 8.41 -0.29 1.32
N TYR A 270 7.74 0.25 0.31
CA TYR A 270 6.33 0.61 0.34
C TYR A 270 5.56 -0.16 -0.72
N PHE A 271 4.35 -0.56 -0.34
CA PHE A 271 3.37 -1.12 -1.26
C PHE A 271 2.12 -0.27 -1.18
N ASN A 272 1.67 0.23 -2.32
CA ASN A 272 0.55 1.12 -2.41
C ASN A 272 -0.61 0.43 -3.14
N PRO A 273 -1.84 0.49 -2.61
CA PRO A 273 -2.96 -0.22 -3.22
C PRO A 273 -3.54 0.49 -4.45
N ILE A 274 -3.18 1.77 -4.66
CA ILE A 274 -3.69 2.59 -5.76
C ILE A 274 -2.57 2.98 -6.74
N TYR A 275 -1.30 2.95 -6.32
CA TYR A 275 -0.14 3.31 -7.13
C TYR A 275 0.63 2.08 -7.70
N PRO A 276 1.36 2.20 -8.83
CA PRO A 276 1.33 3.29 -9.80
C PRO A 276 -0.06 3.49 -10.39
N PHE A 277 -0.46 4.74 -10.53
CA PHE A 277 -1.67 5.08 -11.27
C PHE A 277 -1.33 4.98 -12.76
N GLN A 278 -2.10 4.20 -13.51
CA GLN A 278 -2.03 4.17 -14.97
C GLN A 278 -3.18 5.00 -15.53
N ASP A 279 -2.90 5.79 -16.58
CA ASP A 279 -3.89 6.68 -17.18
C ASP A 279 -5.19 5.94 -17.52
N ASN A 280 -6.30 6.41 -16.94
CA ASN A 280 -7.65 5.85 -17.11
C ASN A 280 -7.86 4.41 -16.61
N ASP A 281 -6.93 3.84 -15.82
CA ASP A 281 -7.17 2.58 -15.11
C ASP A 281 -7.54 2.83 -13.63
N PHE A 282 -8.83 2.72 -13.34
CA PHE A 282 -9.37 2.85 -11.98
C PHE A 282 -9.55 1.51 -11.28
N SER A 283 -9.12 0.38 -11.87
CA SER A 283 -9.38 -0.97 -11.35
C SER A 283 -8.86 -1.18 -9.93
N ARG A 284 -7.71 -0.59 -9.59
CA ARG A 284 -7.12 -0.63 -8.25
C ARG A 284 -7.97 0.11 -7.22
N ILE A 285 -8.45 1.30 -7.57
CA ILE A 285 -9.39 2.08 -6.73
C ILE A 285 -10.70 1.33 -6.55
N GLN A 286 -11.23 0.73 -7.62
CA GLN A 286 -12.45 -0.07 -7.57
C GLN A 286 -12.30 -1.25 -6.61
N LYS A 287 -11.17 -1.99 -6.68
CA LYS A 287 -10.87 -3.09 -5.75
C LYS A 287 -10.81 -2.62 -4.30
N CYS A 288 -10.16 -1.48 -4.03
CA CYS A 288 -10.16 -0.86 -2.70
C CYS A 288 -11.58 -0.56 -2.21
N ILE A 289 -12.41 0.10 -3.04
CA ILE A 289 -13.80 0.41 -2.70
C ILE A 289 -14.60 -0.86 -2.46
N ASP A 290 -14.47 -1.87 -3.33
CA ASP A 290 -15.18 -3.13 -3.20
C ASP A 290 -14.87 -3.82 -1.87
N LYS A 291 -13.59 -3.81 -1.47
CA LYS A 291 -13.14 -4.42 -0.23
C LYS A 291 -13.62 -3.67 1.01
N VAL A 292 -13.51 -2.33 1.04
CA VAL A 292 -13.94 -1.56 2.22
C VAL A 292 -15.47 -1.51 2.38
N VAL A 293 -16.23 -1.72 1.29
CA VAL A 293 -17.69 -1.77 1.32
C VAL A 293 -18.22 -3.16 1.71
N SER A 294 -17.44 -4.23 1.45
CA SER A 294 -17.82 -5.60 1.78
C SER A 294 -17.62 -5.98 3.24
N ASP A 295 -16.66 -5.33 3.90
CA ASP A 295 -16.31 -5.55 5.31
C ASP A 295 -17.27 -4.80 6.25
#